data_AF-A0A9D1GKJ9-F1
#
_entry.id   AF-A0A9D1GKJ9-F1
#
_cell.length_a   1.000
_cell.length_b   1.000
_cell.length_c   1.000
_cell.angle_alpha   90.00
_cell.angle_beta   90.00
_cell.angle_gamma   90.00
#
_symmetry.space_group_name_H-M   'P 1'
#
loop_
_entity.id
_entity.type
_entity.pdbx_description
1 polymer ?
#
loop_
_entity_poly.entity_id
_entity_poly.type
_entity_poly.pdbx_seq_one_letter_code
_entity_poly.pdbx_strand_id
1 'polypeptide(L)'
;MLFRQMKYFAAVVECSSFTEAAERCYISQSAISQQIRSLEKELGVDLILNDQRRAFSDVYVNFELMQCGCYAELSIQNPLSKKEKIRLEELRQTPCILISSREQQNAEQEYYRNTLGFGGSYLFADNLEEARLLVVSGRGFLPVESVGTLPPEGNSIRRLPVYQGDQQIMRNYCMFWKKDQTGYYIEEFADLLRRLLFA
;
A
#
# COMPACT_ATOMS: atom_id res chain seq x y z
N MET A 1 2.21 17.14 22.61
CA MET A 1 3.03 16.69 21.47
C MET A 1 2.57 15.31 20.98
N LEU A 2 2.41 14.30 21.85
CA LEU A 2 1.93 12.96 21.48
C LEU A 2 0.55 12.87 20.79
N PHE A 3 -0.44 13.67 21.22
CA PHE A 3 -1.83 13.53 20.74
C PHE A 3 -2.03 13.84 19.25
N ARG A 4 -1.22 14.75 18.68
CA ARG A 4 -1.32 15.14 17.27
C ARG A 4 -0.70 14.08 16.36
N GLN A 5 0.42 13.49 16.79
CA GLN A 5 1.05 12.37 16.11
C GLN A 5 0.16 11.11 16.16
N MET A 6 -0.49 10.82 17.30
CA MET A 6 -1.46 9.72 17.40
C MET A 6 -2.69 9.93 16.51
N LYS A 7 -3.18 11.18 16.37
CA LYS A 7 -4.25 11.50 15.41
C LYS A 7 -3.84 11.24 13.96
N TYR A 8 -2.63 11.64 13.60
CA TYR A 8 -2.09 11.42 12.25
C TYR A 8 -1.85 9.94 11.98
N PHE A 9 -1.36 9.22 12.98
CA PHE A 9 -1.22 7.78 12.91
C PHE A 9 -2.57 7.09 12.76
N ALA A 10 -3.55 7.41 13.61
CA ALA A 10 -4.91 6.89 13.48
C ALA A 10 -5.52 7.21 12.11
N ALA A 11 -5.31 8.42 11.58
CA ALA A 11 -5.76 8.76 10.23
C ALA A 11 -5.06 7.93 9.15
N VAL A 12 -3.75 7.68 9.25
CA VAL A 12 -3.00 6.79 8.33
C VAL A 12 -3.54 5.37 8.37
N VAL A 13 -3.95 4.90 9.55
CA VAL A 13 -4.52 3.56 9.75
C VAL A 13 -5.95 3.48 9.22
N GLU A 14 -6.81 4.41 9.61
CA GLU A 14 -8.21 4.49 9.18
C GLU A 14 -8.32 4.67 7.66
N CYS A 15 -7.50 5.53 7.07
CA CYS A 15 -7.47 5.75 5.62
C CYS A 15 -6.62 4.70 4.89
N SER A 16 -5.79 3.95 5.61
CA SER A 16 -4.85 2.98 5.03
C SER A 16 -3.97 3.54 3.90
N SER A 17 -3.77 4.86 3.88
CA SER A 17 -3.12 5.62 2.83
C SER A 17 -2.53 6.89 3.43
N PHE A 18 -1.23 7.09 3.23
CA PHE A 18 -0.56 8.30 3.72
C PHE A 18 -1.07 9.56 3.01
N THR A 19 -1.46 9.46 1.74
CA THR A 19 -1.98 10.58 0.95
C THR A 19 -3.38 10.96 1.42
N GLU A 20 -4.27 9.98 1.55
CA GLU A 20 -5.66 10.23 1.98
C GLU A 20 -5.72 10.66 3.45
N ALA A 21 -4.86 10.09 4.30
CA ALA A 21 -4.73 10.54 5.68
C ALA A 21 -4.21 11.98 5.78
N ALA A 22 -3.31 12.38 4.89
CA ALA A 22 -2.80 13.75 4.82
C ALA A 22 -3.90 14.73 4.39
N GLU A 23 -4.67 14.38 3.36
CA GLU A 23 -5.84 15.15 2.93
C GLU A 23 -6.89 15.28 4.05
N ARG A 24 -7.25 14.16 4.69
CA ARG A 24 -8.21 14.13 5.81
C ARG A 24 -7.72 14.93 7.02
N CYS A 25 -6.41 14.99 7.22
CA CYS A 25 -5.79 15.76 8.29
C CYS A 25 -5.43 17.20 7.91
N TYR A 26 -5.76 17.63 6.68
CA TYR A 26 -5.44 18.95 6.13
C TYR A 26 -3.94 19.31 6.23
N ILE A 27 -3.07 18.34 5.94
CA ILE A 27 -1.61 18.51 5.90
C ILE A 27 -1.02 17.86 4.65
N SER A 28 0.25 18.11 4.35
CA SER A 28 0.93 17.42 3.24
C SER A 28 1.28 15.97 3.63
N GLN A 29 1.37 15.09 2.62
CA GLN A 29 1.84 13.72 2.82
C GLN A 29 3.26 13.68 3.43
N SER A 30 4.13 14.60 3.02
CA SER A 30 5.46 14.75 3.63
C SER A 30 5.39 15.10 5.11
N ALA A 31 4.45 15.97 5.52
CA ALA A 31 4.25 16.36 6.90
C ALA A 31 3.67 15.19 7.73
N ILE A 32 2.70 14.45 7.20
CA ILE A 32 2.17 13.29 7.93
C ILE A 32 3.25 12.21 8.10
N SER A 33 4.03 11.93 7.05
CA SER A 33 5.13 10.97 7.09
C SER A 33 6.22 11.36 8.11
N GLN A 34 6.59 12.65 8.18
CA GLN A 34 7.54 13.16 9.19
C GLN A 34 6.99 13.01 10.62
N GLN A 35 5.69 13.22 10.82
CA GLN A 35 5.06 13.08 12.14
C GLN A 35 4.99 11.62 12.58
N ILE A 36 4.72 10.68 11.65
CA ILE A 36 4.79 9.24 11.93
C ILE A 36 6.22 8.83 12.27
N ARG A 37 7.22 9.25 11.50
CA ARG A 37 8.64 8.97 11.81
C ARG A 37 9.10 9.56 13.15
N SER A 38 8.57 10.73 13.51
CA SER A 38 8.84 11.32 14.83
C SER A 38 8.21 10.49 15.95
N LEU A 39 7.00 9.97 15.74
CA LEU A 39 6.29 9.09 16.68
C LEU A 39 7.01 7.76 16.86
N GLU A 40 7.44 7.14 15.76
CA GLU A 40 8.29 5.94 15.72
C GLU A 40 9.54 6.12 16.60
N LYS A 41 10.23 7.25 16.40
CA LYS A 41 11.45 7.58 17.13
C LYS A 41 11.19 7.86 18.63
N GLU A 42 10.08 8.52 18.96
CA GLU A 42 9.70 8.79 20.36
C GLU A 42 9.29 7.52 21.11
N LEU A 43 8.63 6.58 20.42
CA LEU A 43 8.20 5.32 21.02
C LEU A 43 9.28 4.23 21.00
N GLY A 44 10.39 4.44 20.28
CA GLY A 44 11.41 3.41 20.07
C GLY A 44 10.90 2.25 19.21
N VAL A 45 9.90 2.50 18.36
CA VAL A 45 9.26 1.51 17.49
C VAL A 45 9.59 1.86 16.03
N ASP A 46 10.30 0.98 15.33
CA ASP A 46 10.48 1.11 13.87
C ASP A 46 9.21 0.60 13.16
N LEU A 47 8.12 1.37 13.26
CA LEU A 47 6.77 1.00 12.80
C LEU A 47 6.62 1.07 11.27
N ILE A 48 7.45 0.33 10.56
CA ILE A 48 7.39 0.24 9.12
C ILE A 48 6.20 -0.67 8.77
N LEU A 49 5.07 -0.07 8.39
CA LEU A 49 4.04 -0.74 7.62
C LEU A 49 4.65 -1.11 6.27
N ASN A 50 5.24 -2.30 6.20
CA ASN A 50 5.89 -2.80 5.01
C ASN A 50 5.15 -4.02 4.51
N ASP A 51 4.98 -4.10 3.21
CA ASP A 51 4.42 -5.21 2.45
C ASP A 51 5.41 -6.39 2.30
N GLN A 52 6.17 -6.71 3.36
CA GLN A 52 7.23 -7.74 3.36
C GLN A 52 8.39 -7.51 2.35
N ARG A 53 8.65 -6.27 1.90
CA ARG A 53 9.81 -5.91 1.05
C ARG A 53 11.20 -6.23 1.61
N ARG A 54 11.32 -6.49 2.92
CA ARG A 54 12.58 -6.87 3.56
C ARG A 54 12.48 -8.29 4.08
N ALA A 55 13.53 -9.08 3.84
CA ALA A 55 13.68 -10.39 4.45
C ALA A 55 13.53 -10.26 5.97
N PHE A 56 12.76 -11.16 6.56
CA PHE A 56 12.61 -11.23 8.01
C PHE A 56 13.99 -11.34 8.66
N SER A 57 14.23 -10.49 9.65
CA SER A 57 15.48 -10.48 10.41
C SER A 57 15.21 -11.02 11.80
N ASP A 58 16.05 -11.92 12.28
CA ASP A 58 15.95 -12.51 13.61
C ASP A 58 16.19 -11.49 14.75
N VAL A 59 16.67 -10.29 14.40
CA VAL A 59 16.85 -9.15 15.33
C VAL A 59 15.52 -8.48 15.67
N TYR A 60 14.51 -8.63 14.81
CA TYR A 60 13.22 -7.98 14.93
C TYR A 60 12.11 -8.98 15.24
N VAL A 61 11.10 -8.53 15.98
CA VAL A 61 9.79 -9.18 16.00
C VAL A 61 9.09 -8.82 14.69
N ASN A 62 8.56 -9.84 14.01
CA ASN A 62 7.82 -9.70 12.76
C ASN A 62 6.36 -9.99 13.09
N PHE A 63 5.54 -8.95 13.24
CA PHE A 63 4.13 -9.11 13.58
C PHE A 63 3.28 -8.90 12.33
N GLU A 64 2.64 -9.97 11.87
CA GLU A 64 1.71 -9.90 10.75
C GLU A 64 0.46 -9.13 11.16
N LEU A 65 0.29 -7.95 10.58
CA LEU A 65 -0.83 -7.08 10.87
C LEU A 65 -2.06 -7.57 10.09
N MET A 66 -1.98 -7.58 8.76
CA MET A 66 -3.09 -7.98 7.91
C MET A 66 -2.64 -8.52 6.54
N GLN A 67 -3.55 -9.24 5.89
CA GLN A 67 -3.45 -9.59 4.48
C GLN A 67 -4.57 -8.93 3.69
N CYS A 68 -4.27 -8.31 2.57
CA CYS A 68 -5.27 -7.77 1.65
C CYS A 68 -5.08 -8.28 0.23
N GLY A 69 -6.19 -8.40 -0.49
CA GLY A 69 -6.18 -8.78 -1.90
C GLY A 69 -5.67 -7.64 -2.78
N CYS A 70 -4.88 -7.99 -3.78
CA CYS A 70 -4.45 -7.07 -4.83
C CYS A 70 -5.51 -6.97 -5.94
N TYR A 71 -5.70 -5.76 -6.44
CA TYR A 71 -6.61 -5.40 -7.51
C TYR A 71 -5.85 -4.59 -8.56
N ALA A 72 -6.41 -4.51 -9.77
CA ALA A 72 -5.95 -3.61 -10.82
C ALA A 72 -7.09 -2.67 -11.22
N GLU A 73 -6.79 -1.37 -11.21
CA GLU A 73 -7.60 -0.34 -11.84
C GLU A 73 -7.23 -0.26 -13.33
N LEU A 74 -8.25 -0.40 -14.18
CA LEU A 74 -8.15 -0.36 -15.63
C LEU A 74 -9.12 0.68 -16.19
N SER A 75 -8.79 1.26 -17.34
CA SER A 75 -9.79 1.98 -18.13
C SER A 75 -10.94 1.05 -18.49
N ILE A 76 -12.18 1.55 -18.44
CA ILE A 76 -13.35 0.83 -18.97
C ILE A 76 -13.19 0.47 -20.46
N GLN A 77 -12.34 1.18 -21.20
CA GLN A 77 -12.03 0.91 -22.60
C GLN A 77 -11.07 -0.27 -22.79
N ASN A 78 -10.33 -0.67 -21.75
CA ASN A 78 -9.45 -1.83 -21.81
C ASN A 78 -10.30 -3.11 -21.92
N PRO A 79 -10.03 -4.03 -22.87
CA PRO A 79 -10.80 -5.27 -23.02
C PRO A 79 -10.89 -6.13 -21.75
N LEU A 80 -9.86 -6.10 -20.90
CA LEU A 80 -9.84 -6.81 -19.62
C LEU A 80 -10.87 -6.27 -18.62
N SER A 81 -11.33 -5.03 -18.77
CA SER A 81 -12.33 -4.41 -17.89
C SER A 81 -13.66 -5.16 -17.89
N LYS A 82 -13.97 -5.93 -18.95
CA LYS A 82 -15.23 -6.69 -19.07
C LYS A 82 -15.25 -7.97 -18.25
N LYS A 83 -14.12 -8.37 -17.66
CA LYS A 83 -13.99 -9.59 -16.87
C LYS A 83 -14.43 -9.38 -15.43
N GLU A 84 -14.60 -10.49 -14.71
CA GLU A 84 -14.84 -10.48 -13.25
C GLU A 84 -13.53 -10.51 -12.45
N LYS A 85 -12.47 -11.08 -13.04
CA LYS A 85 -11.12 -11.17 -12.46
C LYS A 85 -10.07 -11.13 -13.56
N ILE A 86 -8.85 -10.76 -13.19
CA ILE A 86 -7.70 -10.68 -14.10
C ILE A 86 -6.65 -11.68 -13.67
N ARG A 87 -6.06 -12.42 -14.61
CA ARG A 87 -4.85 -13.19 -14.33
C ARG A 87 -3.61 -12.34 -14.57
N LEU A 88 -2.62 -12.48 -13.70
CA LEU A 88 -1.36 -11.73 -13.74
C LEU A 88 -0.66 -11.81 -15.10
N GLU A 89 -0.75 -12.95 -15.78
CA GLU A 89 -0.21 -13.17 -17.12
C GLU A 89 -0.81 -12.27 -18.20
N GLU A 90 -2.07 -11.86 -18.04
CA GLU A 90 -2.79 -10.99 -18.98
C GLU A 90 -2.36 -9.53 -18.87
N LEU A 91 -1.84 -9.14 -17.71
CA LEU A 91 -1.35 -7.78 -17.45
C LEU A 91 0.03 -7.55 -18.07
N ARG A 92 0.78 -8.59 -18.47
CA ARG A 92 2.16 -8.46 -18.99
C ARG A 92 2.28 -7.55 -20.22
N GLN A 93 1.21 -7.39 -20.99
CA GLN A 93 1.17 -6.55 -22.18
C GLN A 93 0.73 -5.11 -21.90
N THR A 94 0.26 -4.82 -20.69
CA THR A 94 -0.20 -3.49 -20.28
C THR A 94 0.80 -2.90 -19.29
N PRO A 95 1.26 -1.65 -19.47
CA PRO A 95 2.20 -1.05 -18.52
C PRO A 95 1.63 -0.97 -17.10
N CYS A 96 2.44 -1.32 -16.11
CA CYS A 96 2.11 -1.19 -14.69
C CYS A 96 2.44 0.23 -14.21
N ILE A 97 1.45 0.99 -13.76
CA ILE A 97 1.61 2.35 -13.26
C ILE A 97 1.91 2.28 -11.76
N LEU A 98 3.07 2.76 -11.33
CA LEU A 98 3.48 2.79 -9.93
C LEU A 98 3.50 4.22 -9.40
N ILE A 99 2.92 4.44 -8.23
CA ILE A 99 3.01 5.74 -7.55
C ILE A 99 4.31 5.76 -6.74
N SER A 100 5.28 6.55 -7.18
CA SER A 100 6.62 6.56 -6.59
C SER A 100 7.36 7.84 -6.92
N SER A 101 8.06 8.41 -5.93
CA SER A 101 9.04 9.46 -6.18
C SER A 101 10.19 8.94 -7.05
N ARG A 102 10.85 9.84 -7.78
CA ARG A 102 11.96 9.51 -8.71
C ARG A 102 13.08 8.69 -8.06
N GLU A 103 13.40 8.99 -6.81
CA GLU A 103 14.47 8.33 -6.06
C GLU A 103 14.12 6.88 -5.71
N GLN A 104 12.84 6.53 -5.65
CA GLN A 104 12.34 5.22 -5.23
C GLN A 104 11.90 4.31 -6.39
N GLN A 105 11.80 4.84 -7.61
CA GLN A 105 11.27 4.12 -8.78
C GLN A 105 11.93 2.77 -9.03
N ASN A 106 13.26 2.69 -8.92
CA ASN A 106 14.00 1.45 -9.14
C ASN A 106 13.63 0.37 -8.12
N ALA A 107 13.58 0.74 -6.84
CA ALA A 107 13.24 -0.19 -5.76
C ALA A 107 11.78 -0.67 -5.85
N GLU A 108 10.84 0.24 -6.13
CA GLU A 108 9.43 -0.09 -6.36
C GLU A 108 9.27 -1.04 -7.56
N GLN A 109 9.91 -0.72 -8.68
CA GLN A 109 9.83 -1.55 -9.88
C GLN A 109 10.37 -2.96 -9.62
N GLU A 110 11.55 -3.09 -9.00
CA GLU A 110 12.13 -4.39 -8.66
C GLU A 110 11.21 -5.19 -7.75
N TYR A 111 10.58 -4.54 -6.77
CA TYR A 111 9.64 -5.20 -5.89
C TYR A 111 8.41 -5.74 -6.64
N TYR A 112 7.73 -4.90 -7.44
CA TYR A 112 6.56 -5.32 -8.21
C TYR A 112 6.90 -6.40 -9.24
N ARG A 113 8.09 -6.34 -9.83
CA ARG A 113 8.58 -7.33 -10.79
C ARG A 113 8.89 -8.67 -10.13
N ASN A 114 9.75 -8.65 -9.11
CA ASN A 114 10.38 -9.86 -8.58
C ASN A 114 9.56 -10.51 -7.48
N THR A 115 8.82 -9.71 -6.70
CA THR A 115 8.06 -10.22 -5.54
C THR A 115 6.64 -10.59 -5.91
N LEU A 116 5.99 -9.77 -6.74
CA LEU A 116 4.59 -9.98 -7.12
C LEU A 116 4.40 -10.57 -8.51
N GLY A 117 5.45 -10.54 -9.32
CA GLY A 117 5.39 -11.03 -10.69
C GLY A 117 4.60 -10.13 -11.66
N PHE A 118 4.28 -8.88 -11.30
CA PHE A 118 3.74 -7.92 -12.28
C PHE A 118 4.82 -7.67 -13.32
N GLY A 119 4.70 -8.31 -14.48
CA GLY A 119 5.64 -8.19 -15.59
C GLY A 119 5.26 -7.09 -16.57
N GLY A 120 6.12 -6.85 -17.56
CA GLY A 120 5.91 -5.84 -18.60
C GLY A 120 6.74 -4.58 -18.37
N SER A 121 6.30 -3.48 -18.97
CA SER A 121 6.87 -2.15 -18.76
C SER A 121 6.19 -1.42 -17.59
N TYR A 122 6.83 -0.36 -17.11
CA TYR A 122 6.36 0.41 -15.96
C TYR A 122 6.24 1.89 -16.35
N LEU A 123 5.23 2.53 -15.77
CA LEU A 123 5.05 3.97 -15.77
C LEU A 123 5.06 4.43 -14.32
N PHE A 124 5.42 5.69 -14.09
CA PHE A 124 5.47 6.25 -12.75
C PHE A 124 4.60 7.50 -12.67
N ALA A 125 3.98 7.69 -11.53
CA ALA A 125 3.19 8.86 -11.18
C ALA A 125 3.60 9.35 -9.78
N ASP A 126 3.51 10.65 -9.53
CA ASP A 126 3.86 11.24 -8.23
C ASP A 126 2.72 11.12 -7.21
N ASN A 127 1.47 10.90 -7.66
CA ASN A 127 0.28 10.76 -6.82
C ASN A 127 -0.82 9.90 -7.48
N LEU A 128 -1.91 9.66 -6.74
CA LEU A 128 -3.03 8.81 -7.18
C LEU A 128 -3.81 9.43 -8.34
N GLU A 129 -3.99 10.75 -8.33
CA GLU A 129 -4.73 11.49 -9.35
C GLU A 129 -4.03 11.36 -10.71
N GLU A 130 -2.71 11.59 -10.74
CA GLU A 130 -1.89 11.41 -11.92
C GLU A 130 -1.91 9.95 -12.40
N ALA A 131 -1.77 8.99 -11.48
CA ALA A 131 -1.85 7.58 -11.83
C ALA A 131 -3.20 7.22 -12.47
N ARG A 132 -4.31 7.72 -11.92
CA ARG A 132 -5.65 7.50 -12.48
C ARG A 132 -5.85 8.19 -13.82
N LEU A 133 -5.25 9.35 -14.07
CA LEU A 133 -5.24 9.97 -15.40
C LEU A 133 -4.52 9.09 -16.43
N LEU A 134 -3.41 8.46 -16.06
CA LEU A 134 -2.70 7.50 -16.92
C LEU A 134 -3.57 6.25 -17.19
N VAL A 135 -4.30 5.75 -16.18
CA VAL A 135 -5.24 4.64 -16.35
C VAL A 135 -6.36 5.02 -17.32
N VAL A 136 -7.06 6.14 -17.08
CA VAL A 136 -8.21 6.58 -17.90
C VAL A 136 -7.80 6.84 -19.35
N SER A 137 -6.59 7.38 -19.57
CA SER A 137 -6.03 7.57 -20.92
C SER A 137 -5.55 6.28 -21.61
N GLY A 138 -5.72 5.12 -20.96
CA GLY A 138 -5.40 3.81 -21.53
C GLY A 138 -3.90 3.52 -21.59
N ARG A 139 -3.07 4.25 -20.84
CA ARG A 139 -1.61 4.09 -20.86
C ARG A 139 -1.12 2.90 -20.03
N GLY A 140 -1.93 2.40 -19.12
CA GLY A 140 -1.55 1.30 -18.24
C GLY A 140 -2.68 0.88 -17.30
N PHE A 141 -2.33 0.01 -16.36
CA PHE A 141 -3.15 -0.35 -15.22
C PHE A 141 -2.47 0.11 -13.93
N LEU A 142 -3.25 0.42 -12.91
CA LEU A 142 -2.74 0.78 -11.59
C LEU A 142 -3.05 -0.35 -10.61
N PRO A 143 -2.05 -1.07 -10.07
CA PRO A 143 -2.27 -1.98 -8.97
C PRO A 143 -2.70 -1.20 -7.73
N VAL A 144 -3.76 -1.67 -7.06
CA VAL A 144 -4.26 -1.10 -5.81
C VAL A 144 -4.55 -2.22 -4.81
N GLU A 145 -4.54 -1.88 -3.53
CA GLU A 145 -4.73 -2.83 -2.43
C GLU A 145 -6.01 -2.52 -1.66
N SER A 146 -6.73 -3.56 -1.24
CA SER A 146 -7.89 -3.40 -0.34
C SER A 146 -7.46 -3.29 1.11
N VAL A 147 -6.77 -2.21 1.48
CA VAL A 147 -6.47 -1.88 2.87
C VAL A 147 -7.50 -0.83 3.34
N GLY A 148 -8.27 -1.12 4.39
CA GLY A 148 -9.36 -0.24 4.85
C GLY A 148 -10.47 -0.04 3.81
N THR A 149 -10.95 1.19 3.64
CA THR A 149 -11.88 1.55 2.56
C THR A 149 -11.12 1.87 1.28
N LEU A 150 -11.22 0.98 0.29
CA LEU A 150 -10.75 1.27 -1.06
C LEU A 150 -11.38 2.58 -1.57
N PRO A 151 -10.60 3.56 -2.07
CA PRO A 151 -11.17 4.76 -2.65
C PRO A 151 -12.14 4.37 -3.78
N PRO A 152 -13.27 5.06 -3.95
CA PRO A 152 -14.25 4.70 -4.98
C PRO A 152 -13.60 4.70 -6.36
N GLU A 153 -14.08 3.80 -7.22
CA GLU A 153 -13.70 3.83 -8.64
C GLU A 153 -14.30 5.08 -9.29
N GLY A 154 -13.51 5.76 -10.12
CA GLY A 154 -14.05 6.81 -10.98
C GLY A 154 -14.90 6.20 -12.09
N ASN A 155 -15.88 6.94 -12.63
CA ASN A 155 -16.82 6.43 -13.66
C ASN A 155 -16.16 5.78 -14.89
N SER A 156 -14.91 6.12 -15.20
CA SER A 156 -14.15 5.62 -16.36
C SER A 156 -13.11 4.55 -16.00
N ILE A 157 -13.08 4.11 -14.74
CA ILE A 157 -12.17 3.10 -14.22
C ILE A 157 -12.99 1.92 -13.74
N ARG A 158 -12.48 0.71 -13.98
CA ARG A 158 -13.00 -0.51 -13.38
C ARG A 158 -11.91 -1.17 -12.56
N ARG A 159 -12.25 -1.57 -11.34
CA ARG A 159 -11.35 -2.30 -10.45
C ARG A 159 -11.67 -3.80 -10.47
N LEU A 160 -10.67 -4.64 -10.73
CA LEU A 160 -10.83 -6.10 -10.74
C LEU A 160 -9.74 -6.78 -9.89
N PRO A 161 -10.06 -7.87 -9.18
CA PRO A 161 -9.09 -8.61 -8.39
C PRO A 161 -8.08 -9.33 -9.30
N VAL A 162 -6.81 -9.37 -8.87
CA VAL A 162 -5.71 -9.97 -9.64
C VAL A 162 -5.35 -11.34 -9.07
N TYR A 163 -5.31 -12.35 -9.94
CA TYR A 163 -5.05 -13.74 -9.59
C TYR A 163 -3.75 -14.25 -10.20
N GLN A 164 -3.07 -15.12 -9.47
CA GLN A 164 -1.98 -15.95 -9.95
C GLN A 164 -2.39 -17.42 -9.78
N GLY A 165 -2.62 -18.12 -10.89
CA GLY A 165 -3.30 -19.41 -10.85
C GLY A 165 -4.73 -19.27 -10.32
N ASP A 166 -5.07 -20.04 -9.29
CA ASP A 166 -6.40 -20.04 -8.66
C ASP A 166 -6.49 -19.16 -7.40
N GLN A 167 -5.38 -18.56 -6.96
CA GLN A 167 -5.33 -17.71 -5.78
C GLN A 167 -5.24 -16.23 -6.15
N GLN A 168 -5.98 -15.38 -5.43
CA GLN A 168 -5.78 -13.92 -5.52
C GLN A 168 -4.39 -13.58 -4.98
N ILE A 169 -3.71 -12.64 -5.62
CA ILE A 169 -2.44 -12.14 -5.12
C ILE A 169 -2.72 -11.41 -3.81
N MET A 170 -2.10 -11.87 -2.74
CA MET A 170 -2.23 -11.30 -1.40
C MET A 170 -1.00 -10.47 -1.05
N ARG A 171 -1.25 -9.41 -0.29
CA ARG A 171 -0.26 -8.49 0.26
C ARG A 171 -0.25 -8.62 1.76
N ASN A 172 0.91 -8.91 2.33
CA ASN A 172 1.08 -9.06 3.77
C ASN A 172 1.67 -7.79 4.36
N TYR A 173 0.91 -7.07 5.15
CA TYR A 173 1.41 -5.94 5.92
C TYR A 173 1.89 -6.45 7.27
N CYS A 174 3.14 -6.15 7.58
CA CYS A 174 3.76 -6.51 8.86
C CYS A 174 4.21 -5.26 9.60
N MET A 175 4.20 -5.33 10.92
CA MET A 175 4.93 -4.41 11.78
C MET A 175 6.22 -5.08 12.24
N PHE A 176 7.27 -4.27 12.38
CA PHE A 176 8.56 -4.73 12.85
C PHE A 176 8.98 -3.90 14.06
N TRP A 177 9.59 -4.52 15.06
CA TRP A 177 10.27 -3.80 16.15
C TRP A 177 11.43 -4.63 16.68
N LYS A 178 12.44 -3.99 17.26
CA LYS A 178 13.60 -4.74 17.76
C LYS A 178 13.22 -5.57 18.98
N LYS A 179 13.71 -6.80 19.03
CA LYS A 179 13.44 -7.72 20.16
C LYS A 179 13.94 -7.14 21.50
N ASP A 180 15.07 -6.45 21.49
CA ASP A 180 15.68 -5.83 22.68
C ASP A 180 14.99 -4.52 23.12
N GLN A 181 14.07 -3.99 22.30
CA GLN A 181 13.25 -2.82 22.61
C GLN A 181 11.77 -3.20 22.79
N THR A 182 11.45 -4.49 22.93
CA THR A 182 10.08 -4.95 23.14
C THR A 182 9.57 -4.57 24.53
N GLY A 183 8.33 -4.09 24.61
CA GLY A 183 7.63 -3.81 25.86
C GLY A 183 6.12 -3.92 25.66
N TYR A 184 5.39 -4.09 26.77
CA TYR A 184 3.92 -4.27 26.80
C TYR A 184 3.16 -3.27 25.91
N TYR A 185 3.58 -2.00 25.92
CA TYR A 185 2.93 -0.95 25.13
C TYR A 185 3.05 -1.14 23.61
N ILE A 186 4.13 -1.77 23.13
CA ILE A 186 4.34 -2.02 21.69
C ILE A 186 3.43 -3.15 21.23
N GLU A 187 3.31 -4.22 22.03
CA GLU A 187 2.46 -5.36 21.74
C GLU A 187 0.97 -4.98 21.81
N GLU A 188 0.54 -4.25 22.84
CA GLU A 188 -0.83 -3.75 22.95
C GLU A 188 -1.18 -2.76 21.83
N PHE A 189 -0.23 -1.91 21.43
CA PHE A 189 -0.42 -1.00 20.31
C PHE A 189 -0.56 -1.75 18.98
N ALA A 190 0.29 -2.75 18.76
CA ALA A 190 0.21 -3.63 17.60
C ALA A 190 -1.14 -4.36 17.51
N ASP A 191 -1.62 -4.90 18.63
CA ASP A 191 -2.91 -5.57 18.72
C ASP A 191 -4.09 -4.61 18.52
N LEU A 192 -4.02 -3.39 19.08
CA LEU A 192 -5.03 -2.37 18.90
C LEU A 192 -5.11 -1.94 17.44
N LEU A 193 -3.97 -1.78 16.78
CA LEU A 193 -3.89 -1.50 15.34
C LEU A 193 -4.58 -2.58 14.52
N ARG A 194 -4.28 -3.84 14.84
CA ARG A 194 -4.88 -4.99 14.19
C ARG A 194 -6.40 -4.96 14.37
N ARG A 195 -6.90 -4.71 15.59
CA ARG A 195 -8.35 -4.65 15.81
C ARG A 195 -9.02 -3.52 15.02
N LEU A 196 -8.38 -2.35 14.88
CA LEU A 196 -8.94 -1.23 14.13
C LEU A 196 -8.99 -1.47 12.62
N LEU A 197 -8.02 -2.21 12.06
CA LEU A 197 -8.00 -2.51 10.62
C LEU A 197 -8.97 -3.63 10.19
N PHE A 198 -9.48 -4.41 11.14
CA PHE A 198 -10.42 -5.52 10.91
C PHE A 198 -11.83 -5.28 11.49
N ALA A 199 -12.11 -4.09 12.05
CA ALA A 199 -13.42 -3.67 12.54
C ALA A 199 -14.24 -2.99 11.45
#